data_AF-A0A0G1H960-F1
#
_entry.id   AF-A0A0G1H960-F1
#
_cell.length_a   1.000
_cell.length_b   1.000
_cell.length_c   1.000
_cell.angle_alpha   90.00
_cell.angle_beta   90.00
_cell.angle_gamma   90.00
#
_symmetry.space_group_name_H-M   'P 1'
#
loop_
_entity.id
_entity.type
_entity.pdbx_description
1 polymer ?
#
loop_
_entity_poly.entity_id
_entity_poly.type
_entity_poly.pdbx_seq_one_letter_code
_entity_poly.pdbx_strand_id
1 'polypeptide(L)'
;MKVLMFSSDPKLREEGSGVSERMRKYEKALGELKIILLDRARGRFLRFLKGYFEAKNLLKKERHDVISAQEPEHWFLAWLLSRKFSVPWQMQIHTDIMSPYFVKHSVFNFFRRMLAKFLIPRASCVRVVS
;
A
#
# COMPACT_ATOMS: atom_id res chain seq x y z
N MET A 1 7.62 13.06 10.16
CA MET A 1 7.69 12.14 9.00
C MET A 1 6.38 12.21 8.22
N LYS A 2 6.45 12.52 6.93
CA LYS A 2 5.31 12.57 6.02
C LYS A 2 5.20 11.25 5.26
N VAL A 3 4.12 10.51 5.50
CA VAL A 3 3.90 9.18 4.93
C VAL A 3 2.74 9.22 3.93
N LEU A 4 2.98 8.67 2.73
CA LEU A 4 1.90 8.36 1.78
C LEU A 4 1.57 6.87 1.86
N MET A 5 0.33 6.52 2.20
CA MET A 5 -0.09 5.13 2.36
C MET A 5 -1.21 4.74 1.39
N PHE A 6 -1.08 3.60 0.74
CA PHE A 6 -2.15 2.97 -0.06
C PHE A 6 -2.92 1.95 0.76
N SER A 7 -4.24 2.08 0.78
CA SER A 7 -5.16 1.15 1.46
C SER A 7 -6.43 0.91 0.65
N SER A 8 -7.01 -0.28 0.76
CA SER A 8 -8.34 -0.61 0.23
C SER A 8 -9.36 -0.85 1.35
N ASP A 9 -9.03 -0.58 2.61
CA ASP A 9 -9.91 -0.88 3.74
C ASP A 9 -11.06 0.16 3.81
N PRO A 10 -12.32 -0.24 3.58
CA PRO A 10 -13.45 0.68 3.61
C PRO A 10 -13.68 1.26 5.02
N LYS A 11 -13.29 0.55 6.08
CA LYS A 11 -13.45 1.01 7.47
C LYS A 11 -12.68 2.28 7.78
N LEU A 12 -11.71 2.66 6.94
CA LEU A 12 -11.03 3.94 7.03
C LEU A 12 -11.97 5.13 6.81
N ARG A 13 -13.08 4.95 6.09
CA ARG A 13 -14.11 5.98 5.90
C ARG A 13 -15.11 6.04 7.06
N GLU A 14 -15.18 4.98 7.86
CA GLU A 14 -16.07 4.89 9.01
C GLU A 14 -15.42 5.56 10.21
N GLU A 15 -15.98 6.69 10.63
CA GLU A 15 -15.54 7.37 11.85
C GLU A 15 -15.83 6.50 13.08
N GLY A 16 -14.89 6.44 14.02
CA GLY A 16 -14.98 5.58 15.20
C GLY A 16 -14.68 4.09 14.94
N SER A 17 -14.38 3.68 13.70
CA SER A 17 -13.89 2.32 13.47
C SER A 17 -12.50 2.14 14.09
N GLY A 18 -12.21 0.95 14.64
CA GLY A 18 -10.88 0.68 15.21
C GLY A 18 -9.72 0.83 14.20
N VAL A 19 -10.01 0.77 12.89
CA VAL A 19 -9.03 1.02 11.83
C VAL A 19 -8.79 2.52 11.67
N SER A 20 -9.84 3.35 11.62
CA SER A 20 -9.71 4.79 11.45
C SER A 20 -9.08 5.43 12.69
N GLU A 21 -9.45 4.99 13.90
CA GLU A 21 -8.81 5.42 15.15
C GLU A 21 -7.32 5.09 15.18
N ARG A 22 -6.94 3.89 14.73
CA ARG A 22 -5.53 3.50 14.63
C ARG A 22 -4.76 4.36 13.65
N MET A 23 -5.35 4.71 12.50
CA MET A 23 -4.69 5.61 11.56
C MET A 23 -4.56 7.03 12.11
N ARG A 24 -5.54 7.55 12.84
CA ARG A 24 -5.40 8.84 13.55
C ARG A 24 -4.28 8.81 14.59
N LYS A 25 -4.12 7.69 15.31
CA LYS A 25 -2.97 7.50 16.23
C LYS A 25 -1.63 7.51 15.48
N TYR A 26 -1.56 6.84 14.32
CA TYR A 26 -0.35 6.86 13.48
C TYR A 26 -0.07 8.24 12.91
N GLU A 27 -1.08 8.96 12.44
CA GLU A 27 -0.93 10.34 11.96
C GLU A 27 -0.32 11.23 13.05
N LYS A 28 -0.84 11.18 14.29
CA LYS A 28 -0.29 11.92 15.44
C LYS A 28 1.16 11.56 15.75
N ALA A 29 1.51 10.27 15.68
CA ALA A 29 2.86 9.81 15.99
C ALA A 29 3.88 10.13 14.89
N LEU A 30 3.44 10.11 13.62
CA LEU A 30 4.31 10.32 12.47
C LEU A 30 4.43 11.81 12.12
N GLY A 31 3.44 12.62 12.45
CA GLY A 31 3.32 14.03 12.09
C GLY A 31 2.36 14.22 10.92
N GLU A 32 2.51 13.48 9.83
CA GLU A 32 1.55 13.52 8.72
C GLU A 32 1.39 12.15 8.03
N LEU A 33 0.15 11.71 7.88
CA LEU A 33 -0.20 10.45 7.21
C LEU A 33 -1.28 10.70 6.16
N LYS A 34 -0.89 10.71 4.90
CA LYS A 34 -1.81 10.81 3.75
C LYS A 34 -2.19 9.43 3.27
N ILE A 35 -3.49 9.13 3.24
CA ILE A 35 -4.00 7.82 2.84
C ILE A 35 -4.73 7.95 1.51
N ILE A 36 -4.28 7.22 0.49
CA ILE A 36 -5.01 7.05 -0.76
C ILE A 36 -5.85 5.78 -0.67
N LEU A 37 -7.17 5.97 -0.67
CA LEU A 37 -8.15 4.89 -0.64
C LEU A 37 -8.43 4.36 -2.04
N LEU A 38 -8.04 3.11 -2.26
CA LEU A 38 -8.23 2.36 -3.48
C LEU A 38 -9.54 1.57 -3.37
N ASP A 39 -10.63 2.24 -3.72
CA ASP A 39 -12.00 1.75 -3.59
C ASP A 39 -12.23 0.41 -4.32
N ARG A 40 -12.63 -0.62 -3.57
CA ARG A 40 -12.91 -1.96 -4.08
C ARG A 40 -14.14 -2.02 -4.99
N ALA A 41 -15.03 -1.02 -4.93
CA ALA A 41 -16.18 -0.93 -5.82
C ALA A 41 -15.80 -0.64 -7.29
N ARG A 42 -14.57 -0.16 -7.54
CA ARG A 42 -14.07 0.12 -8.90
C ARG A 42 -13.33 -1.09 -9.46
N GLY A 43 -13.38 -1.26 -10.78
CA GLY A 43 -12.58 -2.26 -11.49
C GLY A 43 -11.07 -2.10 -11.19
N ARG A 44 -10.35 -3.22 -11.11
CA ARG A 44 -8.93 -3.28 -10.70
C ARG A 44 -8.04 -2.28 -11.44
N PHE A 45 -8.24 -2.15 -12.75
CA PHE A 45 -7.47 -1.25 -13.61
C PHE A 45 -7.76 0.24 -13.34
N LEU A 46 -9.03 0.62 -13.27
CA LEU A 46 -9.44 2.01 -12.96
C LEU A 46 -8.95 2.44 -11.58
N ARG A 47 -9.02 1.54 -10.61
CA ARG A 47 -8.51 1.76 -9.25
C ARG A 47 -7.00 2.00 -9.25
N PHE A 48 -6.23 1.18 -9.99
CA PHE A 48 -4.79 1.36 -10.14
C PHE A 48 -4.44 2.72 -10.77
N LEU A 49 -5.10 3.08 -11.89
CA LEU A 49 -4.86 4.35 -12.57
C LEU A 49 -5.18 5.54 -11.67
N LYS A 50 -6.35 5.52 -11.01
CA LYS A 50 -6.74 6.58 -10.08
C LYS A 50 -5.69 6.75 -8.98
N GLY A 51 -5.31 5.64 -8.33
CA GLY A 51 -4.27 5.63 -7.30
C GLY A 51 -2.95 6.21 -7.77
N TYR A 52 -2.52 5.86 -9.00
CA TYR A 52 -1.30 6.41 -9.60
C TYR A 52 -1.35 7.91 -9.81
N PHE A 53 -2.41 8.43 -10.42
CA PHE A 53 -2.52 9.86 -10.70
C PHE A 53 -2.66 10.68 -9.42
N GLU A 54 -3.46 10.20 -8.46
CA GLU A 54 -3.64 10.84 -7.16
C GLU A 54 -2.32 10.91 -6.38
N ALA A 55 -1.59 9.79 -6.28
CA ALA A 55 -0.29 9.74 -5.64
C ALA A 55 0.76 10.59 -6.37
N LYS A 56 0.79 10.54 -7.69
CA LYS A 56 1.69 11.36 -8.52
C LYS A 56 1.46 12.85 -8.27
N ASN A 57 0.21 13.28 -8.12
CA ASN A 57 -0.11 14.67 -7.84
C ASN A 57 0.34 15.09 -6.44
N LEU A 58 0.17 14.24 -5.42
CA LEU A 58 0.64 14.51 -4.06
C LEU A 58 2.18 14.55 -3.99
N LEU A 59 2.86 13.56 -4.56
CA LEU A 59 4.32 13.47 -4.59
C LEU A 59 4.98 14.61 -5.38
N LYS A 60 4.26 15.25 -6.31
CA LYS A 60 4.73 16.45 -7.01
C LYS A 60 4.59 17.73 -6.19
N LYS A 61 3.55 17.83 -5.37
CA LYS A 61 3.24 19.05 -4.60
C LYS A 61 4.15 19.22 -3.40
N GLU A 62 4.62 18.12 -2.83
CA GLU A 62 5.33 18.12 -1.57
C GLU A 62 6.20 16.86 -1.43
N ARG A 63 7.28 17.00 -0.66
CA ARG A 63 8.19 15.90 -0.37
C ARG A 63 7.56 14.96 0.66
N HIS A 64 7.53 13.68 0.34
CA HIS A 64 7.17 12.61 1.26
C HIS A 64 8.42 11.83 1.67
N ASP A 65 8.45 11.36 2.92
CA ASP A 65 9.59 10.62 3.45
C ASP A 65 9.52 9.14 3.11
N VAL A 66 8.32 8.57 3.03
CA VAL A 66 8.11 7.15 2.70
C VAL A 66 6.76 6.90 2.04
N ILE A 67 6.73 5.97 1.09
CA ILE A 67 5.50 5.42 0.51
C ILE A 67 5.22 4.06 1.14
N SER A 68 4.02 3.83 1.65
CA SER A 68 3.63 2.58 2.32
C SER A 68 2.49 1.89 1.58
N ALA A 69 2.55 0.57 1.43
CA ALA A 69 1.55 -0.19 0.68
C ALA A 69 1.06 -1.41 1.47
N GLN A 70 -0.24 -1.42 1.80
CA GLN A 70 -0.85 -2.42 2.68
C GLN A 70 -1.10 -3.78 2.04
N GLU A 71 -1.34 -3.84 0.73
CA GLU A 71 -1.85 -5.04 0.07
C GLU A 71 -1.06 -5.33 -1.22
N PRO A 72 -1.00 -6.59 -1.69
CA PRO A 72 -0.28 -6.98 -2.92
C PRO A 72 -0.57 -6.13 -4.14
N GLU A 73 -1.82 -5.70 -4.32
CA GLU A 73 -2.28 -4.86 -5.41
C GLU A 73 -1.64 -3.47 -5.41
N HIS A 74 -1.18 -3.01 -4.26
CA HIS A 74 -0.59 -1.68 -4.05
C HIS A 74 0.93 -1.69 -4.18
N TRP A 75 1.57 -2.84 -3.97
CA TRP A 75 3.03 -2.92 -3.93
C TRP A 75 3.67 -2.48 -5.24
N PHE A 76 3.11 -2.90 -6.38
CA PHE A 76 3.63 -2.50 -7.69
C PHE A 76 3.49 -0.99 -7.91
N LEU A 77 2.38 -0.42 -7.46
CA LEU A 77 2.12 1.02 -7.55
C LEU A 77 3.13 1.82 -6.71
N ALA A 78 3.34 1.40 -5.46
CA ALA A 78 4.31 2.02 -4.55
C ALA A 78 5.73 1.93 -5.08
N TRP A 79 6.14 0.78 -5.60
CA TRP A 79 7.46 0.60 -6.22
C TRP A 79 7.66 1.50 -7.44
N LEU A 80 6.66 1.59 -8.33
CA LEU A 80 6.72 2.45 -9.52
C LEU A 80 6.89 3.92 -9.15
N LEU A 81 6.13 4.40 -8.15
CA LEU A 81 6.19 5.78 -7.67
C LEU A 81 7.49 6.06 -6.89
N SER A 82 7.95 5.10 -6.10
CA SER A 82 9.23 5.16 -5.38
C SER A 82 10.39 5.40 -6.34
N ARG A 83 10.46 4.62 -7.42
CA ARG A 83 11.49 4.78 -8.47
C ARG A 83 11.39 6.12 -9.18
N LYS A 84 10.19 6.64 -9.39
CA LYS A 84 9.94 7.88 -10.13
C LYS A 84 10.29 9.14 -9.32
N PHE A 85 10.01 9.13 -8.03
CA PHE A 85 10.17 10.28 -7.14
C PHE A 85 11.35 10.15 -6.17
N SER A 86 12.12 9.06 -6.26
CA SER A 86 13.25 8.75 -5.37
C SER A 86 12.86 8.78 -3.88
N VAL A 87 11.67 8.26 -3.57
CA VAL A 87 11.14 8.13 -2.19
C VAL A 87 11.24 6.67 -1.77
N PRO A 88 11.80 6.32 -0.59
CA PRO A 88 11.84 4.94 -0.14
C PRO A 88 10.42 4.39 0.05
N TRP A 89 10.25 3.07 -0.09
CA TRP A 89 8.93 2.47 0.07
C TRP A 89 8.93 1.27 1.02
N GLN A 90 7.88 1.19 1.81
CA GLN A 90 7.60 0.13 2.77
C GLN A 90 6.55 -0.83 2.20
N MET A 91 6.91 -2.11 2.10
CA MET A 91 5.96 -3.18 1.87
C MET A 91 5.32 -3.61 3.19
N GLN A 92 4.00 -3.75 3.24
CA GLN A 92 3.33 -4.42 4.35
C GLN A 92 2.74 -5.75 3.89
N ILE A 93 3.01 -6.79 4.67
CA ILE A 93 2.56 -8.16 4.41
C ILE A 93 1.68 -8.59 5.58
N HIS A 94 0.39 -8.77 5.32
CA HIS A 94 -0.63 -9.18 6.30
C HIS A 94 -1.11 -10.63 6.09
N THR A 95 -0.45 -11.39 5.22
CA THR A 95 -0.82 -12.77 4.90
C THR A 95 0.40 -13.59 4.53
N ASP A 96 0.35 -14.91 4.76
CA ASP A 96 1.40 -15.84 4.33
C ASP A 96 1.33 -16.07 2.81
N ILE A 97 1.93 -15.14 2.07
CA ILE A 97 1.92 -15.11 0.61
C ILE A 97 2.79 -16.19 -0.04
N MET A 98 3.68 -16.81 0.74
CA MET A 98 4.60 -17.85 0.27
C MET A 98 4.07 -19.26 0.54
N SER A 99 3.06 -19.40 1.40
CA SER A 99 2.38 -20.66 1.66
C SER A 99 1.88 -21.35 0.38
N PRO A 100 2.11 -22.66 0.22
CA PRO A 100 1.52 -23.44 -0.87
C PRO A 100 -0.01 -23.38 -0.88
N TYR A 101 -0.64 -23.28 0.29
CA TYR A 101 -2.10 -23.18 0.41
C TYR A 101 -2.63 -21.88 -0.17
N PHE A 102 -1.93 -20.76 0.07
CA PHE A 102 -2.28 -19.46 -0.52
C PHE A 102 -2.28 -19.53 -2.05
N VAL A 103 -1.24 -20.14 -2.63
CA VAL A 103 -1.09 -20.24 -4.09
C VAL A 103 -2.15 -21.13 -4.72
N LYS A 104 -2.44 -22.28 -4.10
CA LYS A 104 -3.42 -23.27 -4.60
C LYS A 104 -4.85 -22.71 -4.66
N HIS A 105 -5.17 -21.71 -3.84
CA HIS A 105 -6.52 -21.13 -3.78
C HIS A 105 -6.90 -20.34 -5.05
N SER A 106 -5.95 -19.73 -5.78
CA SER A 106 -6.28 -18.94 -6.97
C SER A 106 -5.08 -18.67 -7.87
N VAL A 107 -5.30 -18.65 -9.18
CA VAL A 107 -4.32 -18.16 -10.17
C VAL A 107 -3.87 -16.73 -9.84
N PHE A 108 -4.76 -15.89 -9.29
CA PHE A 108 -4.38 -14.55 -8.88
C PHE A 108 -3.39 -14.54 -7.69
N ASN A 109 -3.50 -15.52 -6.78
CA ASN A 109 -2.55 -15.69 -5.68
C ASN A 109 -1.19 -16.17 -6.18
N PHE A 110 -1.15 -16.98 -7.24
CA PHE A 110 0.10 -17.31 -7.91
C PHE A 110 0.81 -16.05 -8.42
N PHE A 111 0.10 -15.15 -9.09
CA PHE A 111 0.65 -13.86 -9.53
C PHE A 111 1.08 -12.98 -8.36
N ARG A 112 0.27 -12.91 -7.28
CA ARG A 112 0.63 -12.17 -6.05
C ARG A 112 1.93 -12.71 -5.44
N ARG A 113 2.15 -14.03 -5.43
CA ARG A 113 3.43 -14.64 -5.00
C ARG A 113 4.59 -14.26 -5.91
N MET A 114 4.41 -14.32 -7.23
CA MET A 114 5.46 -13.88 -8.17
C MET A 114 5.81 -12.40 -7.95
N LEU A 115 4.80 -11.55 -7.80
CA LEU A 115 4.97 -10.14 -7.49
C LEU A 115 5.71 -9.92 -6.17
N ALA A 116 5.39 -10.71 -5.13
CA ALA A 116 6.09 -10.69 -3.86
C ALA A 116 7.58 -11.02 -4.02
N LYS A 117 7.91 -12.11 -4.72
CA LYS A 117 9.31 -12.49 -4.99
C LYS A 117 10.07 -11.40 -5.74
N PHE A 118 9.40 -10.70 -6.66
CA PHE A 118 9.98 -9.58 -7.38
C PHE A 118 10.15 -8.34 -6.49
N LEU A 119 9.17 -8.00 -5.66
CA LEU A 119 9.14 -6.71 -4.96
C LEU A 119 9.76 -6.73 -3.56
N ILE A 120 9.79 -7.86 -2.85
CA ILE A 120 10.39 -7.96 -1.50
C ILE A 120 11.85 -7.46 -1.51
N PRO A 121 12.73 -7.91 -2.43
CA PRO A 121 14.12 -7.44 -2.48
C PRO A 121 14.25 -5.96 -2.90
N ARG A 122 13.18 -5.35 -3.40
CA ARG A 122 13.15 -3.97 -3.89
C ARG A 122 12.51 -3.01 -2.89
N ALA A 123 11.96 -3.52 -1.79
CA ALA A 123 11.39 -2.71 -0.72
C ALA A 123 12.51 -2.14 0.15
N SER A 124 12.38 -0.87 0.54
CA SER A 124 13.30 -0.25 1.49
C SER A 124 13.08 -0.77 2.91
N CYS A 125 11.86 -1.20 3.21
CA CYS A 125 11.47 -1.80 4.48
C CYS A 125 10.33 -2.80 4.23
N VAL A 126 10.35 -3.93 4.94
CA VAL A 126 9.24 -4.89 4.96
C VAL A 126 8.68 -4.93 6.37
N ARG A 127 7.37 -4.70 6.50
CA ARG A 127 6.62 -4.83 7.74
C ARG A 127 5.73 -6.06 7.66
N VAL A 128 5.87 -6.94 8.64
CA VAL A 128 5.04 -8.13 8.81
C VAL A 128 4.21 -8.02 10.09
N VAL A 129 3.14 -8.80 10.17
CA VAL A 129 2.38 -9.04 11.41
C VAL A 129 2.59 -10.49 11.83
N SER A 130 2.74 -10.71 13.14
CA SER A 130 2.89 -12.03 13.78
C SER A 130 1.54 -12.54 14.29
#